data_AF-A0A7M1UP90-F1
#
_entry.id   AF-A0A7M1UP90-F1
#
_cell.length_a   1.000
_cell.length_b   1.000
_cell.length_c   1.000
_cell.angle_alpha   90.00
_cell.angle_beta   90.00
_cell.angle_gamma   90.00
#
_symmetry.space_group_name_H-M   'P 1'
#
loop_
_entity.id
_entity.type
_entity.pdbx_description
1 polymer ?
#
loop_
_entity_poly.entity_id
_entity_poly.type
_entity_poly.pdbx_seq_one_letter_code
_entity_poly.pdbx_strand_id
1 'polypeptide(L)'
;MASEEHSHEHDHEKTLARFQEIKLWKPSRQGEFLGEEDEKFYVALSQEEVYELSPLAYYVWLLCDGEKTVEQIADHISKEVQVEISEVIEPLVIALDQLTNVNLVKY
;
A
#
# COMPACT_ATOMS: atom_id res chain seq x y z
N MET A 1 25.69 -5.02 -14.56
CA MET A 1 25.07 -6.25 -14.01
C MET A 1 25.23 -6.30 -12.49
N ALA A 2 26.42 -6.16 -11.90
CA ALA A 2 26.58 -6.10 -10.42
C ALA A 2 25.98 -4.83 -9.74
N SER A 3 25.58 -3.82 -10.52
CA SER A 3 25.11 -2.52 -10.01
C SER A 3 23.60 -2.46 -9.77
N GLU A 4 22.81 -3.33 -10.42
CA GLU A 4 21.35 -3.35 -10.33
C GLU A 4 20.85 -4.33 -9.25
N GLU A 5 21.56 -5.43 -9.03
CA GLU A 5 21.25 -6.38 -7.94
C GLU A 5 21.53 -5.74 -6.57
N HIS A 6 22.60 -4.97 -6.45
CA HIS A 6 23.00 -4.35 -5.19
C HIS A 6 22.08 -3.20 -4.75
N SER A 7 21.35 -2.56 -5.69
CA SER A 7 20.35 -1.54 -5.38
C SER A 7 19.02 -2.15 -4.95
N HIS A 8 18.57 -3.23 -5.62
CA HIS A 8 17.32 -3.91 -5.28
C HIS A 8 17.39 -4.59 -3.90
N GLU A 9 18.54 -5.19 -3.54
CA GLU A 9 18.73 -5.77 -2.20
C GLU A 9 18.66 -4.72 -1.09
N HIS A 10 19.21 -3.53 -1.33
CA HIS A 10 19.19 -2.43 -0.35
C HIS A 10 17.78 -1.85 -0.14
N ASP A 11 16.99 -1.77 -1.21
CA ASP A 11 15.60 -1.31 -1.15
C ASP A 11 14.70 -2.33 -0.44
N HIS A 12 14.98 -3.63 -0.60
CA HIS A 12 14.24 -4.69 0.09
C HIS A 12 14.48 -4.68 1.62
N GLU A 13 15.73 -4.56 2.07
CA GLU A 13 16.06 -4.47 3.50
C GLU A 13 15.39 -3.26 4.17
N LYS A 14 15.42 -2.10 3.50
CA LYS A 14 14.77 -0.88 3.99
C LYS A 14 13.26 -1.07 4.13
N THR A 15 12.64 -1.73 3.16
CA THR A 15 11.19 -1.94 3.15
C THR A 15 10.76 -2.96 4.20
N LEU A 16 11.57 -4.00 4.42
CA LEU A 16 11.35 -4.95 5.51
C LEU A 16 11.49 -4.28 6.89
N ALA A 17 12.51 -3.43 7.08
CA ALA A 17 12.66 -2.66 8.31
C ALA A 17 11.44 -1.75 8.55
N ARG A 18 10.99 -1.04 7.50
CA ARG A 18 9.78 -0.22 7.56
C ARG A 18 8.54 -1.03 7.92
N PHE A 19 8.36 -2.21 7.32
CA PHE A 19 7.28 -3.12 7.69
C PHE A 19 7.32 -3.49 9.17
N GLN A 20 8.48 -3.83 9.72
CA GLN A 20 8.60 -4.16 11.15
C GLN A 20 8.18 -3.01 12.07
N GLU A 21 8.40 -1.76 11.68
CA GLU A 21 7.95 -0.58 12.42
C GLU A 21 6.43 -0.43 12.45
N ILE A 22 5.77 -0.68 11.31
CA ILE A 22 4.34 -0.37 11.11
C ILE A 22 3.42 -1.59 11.17
N LYS A 23 3.94 -2.81 11.23
CA LYS A 23 3.16 -4.06 11.09
C LYS A 23 1.97 -4.19 12.05
N LEU A 24 2.05 -3.55 13.22
CA LEU A 24 1.00 -3.56 14.25
C LEU A 24 0.04 -2.36 14.16
N TRP A 25 0.32 -1.39 13.29
CA TRP A 25 -0.53 -0.22 13.10
C TRP A 25 -1.77 -0.58 12.28
N LYS A 26 -2.86 0.14 12.51
CA LYS A 26 -4.15 -0.06 11.84
C LYS A 26 -4.43 1.08 10.87
N PRO A 27 -4.04 0.96 9.60
CA PRO A 27 -4.27 2.03 8.64
C PRO A 27 -5.76 2.27 8.40
N SER A 28 -6.15 3.54 8.34
CA SER A 28 -7.49 3.98 8.01
C SER A 28 -7.48 4.86 6.76
N ARG A 29 -8.24 4.44 5.76
CA ARG A 29 -8.40 5.14 4.49
C ARG A 29 -9.16 6.46 4.67
N GLN A 30 -8.77 7.44 3.89
CA GLN A 30 -9.36 8.77 3.81
C GLN A 30 -9.81 9.04 2.37
N GLY A 31 -10.76 9.96 2.23
CA GLY A 31 -11.32 10.32 0.92
C GLY A 31 -12.49 9.45 0.49
N GLU A 32 -13.07 9.81 -0.66
CA GLU A 32 -14.25 9.21 -1.25
C GLU A 32 -13.94 8.68 -2.64
N PHE A 33 -14.39 7.46 -2.94
CA PHE A 33 -14.26 6.87 -4.26
C PHE A 33 -15.20 7.57 -5.25
N LEU A 34 -14.67 8.07 -6.36
CA LEU A 34 -15.44 8.78 -7.38
C LEU A 34 -15.79 7.91 -8.59
N GLY A 35 -15.00 6.88 -8.89
CA GLY A 35 -15.21 6.02 -10.05
C GLY A 35 -13.92 5.40 -10.58
N GLU A 36 -14.07 4.58 -11.63
CA GLU A 36 -12.99 3.92 -12.34
C GLU A 36 -13.09 4.20 -13.86
N GLU A 37 -11.94 4.35 -14.52
CA GLU A 37 -11.82 4.49 -15.98
C GLU A 37 -10.51 3.83 -16.44
N ASP A 38 -10.54 2.94 -17.44
CA ASP A 38 -9.35 2.30 -18.01
C ASP A 38 -8.33 1.78 -16.98
N GLU A 39 -8.81 0.99 -15.99
CA GLU A 39 -8.02 0.41 -14.90
C GLU A 39 -7.42 1.42 -13.90
N LYS A 40 -7.86 2.68 -13.96
CA LYS A 40 -7.50 3.74 -13.02
C LYS A 40 -8.66 4.01 -12.08
N PHE A 41 -8.36 4.25 -10.81
CA PHE A 41 -9.34 4.52 -9.78
C PHE A 41 -9.19 5.94 -9.27
N TYR A 42 -10.30 6.67 -9.12
CA TYR A 42 -10.29 8.06 -8.68
C TYR A 42 -10.80 8.19 -7.25
N VAL A 43 -10.00 8.80 -6.38
CA VAL A 43 -10.35 9.06 -4.98
C VAL A 43 -10.19 10.54 -4.67
N ALA A 44 -11.24 11.17 -4.16
CA ALA A 44 -11.23 12.56 -3.72
C ALA A 44 -10.93 12.65 -2.22
N LEU A 45 -9.89 13.39 -1.84
CA LEU A 45 -9.71 13.80 -0.45
C LEU A 45 -10.55 15.04 -0.13
N SER A 46 -10.78 15.89 -1.14
CA SER A 46 -11.64 17.07 -1.10
C SER A 46 -12.17 17.39 -2.50
N GLN A 47 -12.96 18.45 -2.65
CA GLN A 47 -13.44 18.90 -3.96
C GLN A 47 -12.31 19.35 -4.90
N GLU A 48 -11.17 19.77 -4.35
CA GLU A 48 -10.02 20.29 -5.10
C GLU A 48 -8.88 19.27 -5.23
N GLU A 49 -8.93 18.18 -4.46
CA GLU A 49 -7.88 17.17 -4.41
C GLU A 49 -8.43 15.80 -4.79
N VAL A 50 -8.22 15.43 -6.05
CA VAL A 50 -8.56 14.12 -6.61
C VAL A 50 -7.28 13.41 -7.04
N TYR A 51 -7.14 12.17 -6.60
CA TYR A 51 -5.99 11.32 -6.89
C TYR A 51 -6.40 10.19 -7.82
N GLU A 52 -5.54 9.95 -8.81
CA GLU A 52 -5.58 8.74 -9.63
C GLU A 52 -4.74 7.66 -8.93
N LEU A 53 -5.34 6.50 -8.67
CA LEU A 53 -4.71 5.35 -8.05
C LEU A 53 -4.55 4.23 -9.07
N SER A 54 -3.39 3.58 -9.04
CA SER A 54 -3.19 2.29 -9.71
C SER A 54 -4.03 1.20 -9.04
N PRO A 55 -4.29 0.06 -9.71
CA PRO A 55 -5.06 -1.04 -9.13
C PRO A 55 -4.53 -1.52 -7.77
N LEU A 56 -3.20 -1.64 -7.61
CA LEU A 56 -2.59 -2.04 -6.35
C LEU A 56 -2.81 -0.99 -5.25
N ALA A 57 -2.59 0.29 -5.55
CA ALA A 57 -2.77 1.36 -4.57
C ALA A 57 -4.24 1.48 -4.13
N TYR A 58 -5.18 1.33 -5.06
CA TYR A 58 -6.61 1.31 -4.76
C TYR A 58 -7.01 0.11 -3.90
N TYR A 59 -6.52 -1.10 -4.23
CA TYR A 59 -6.82 -2.29 -3.44
C TYR A 59 -6.26 -2.19 -2.02
N VAL A 60 -5.02 -1.71 -1.85
CA VAL A 60 -4.46 -1.43 -0.51
C VAL A 60 -5.28 -0.39 0.24
N TRP A 61 -5.67 0.71 -0.42
CA TRP A 61 -6.54 1.74 0.17
C TRP A 61 -7.89 1.15 0.62
N LEU A 62 -8.51 0.25 -0.15
CA LEU A 62 -9.74 -0.43 0.24
C LEU A 62 -9.57 -1.28 1.50
N LEU A 63 -8.42 -1.94 1.67
CA LEU A 63 -8.14 -2.79 2.83
C LEU A 63 -7.82 -2.00 4.12
N CYS A 64 -7.47 -0.72 3.99
CA CYS A 64 -7.19 0.19 5.12
C CYS A 64 -8.49 0.62 5.83
N ASP A 65 -9.10 -0.29 6.59
CA ASP A 65 -10.39 -0.07 7.25
C ASP A 65 -10.31 0.51 8.68
N GLY A 66 -9.09 0.72 9.22
CA GLY A 66 -8.86 1.15 10.59
C GLY A 66 -8.98 0.04 11.64
N GLU A 67 -9.29 -1.20 11.22
CA GLU A 67 -9.48 -2.34 12.11
C GLU A 67 -8.37 -3.38 11.97
N LYS A 68 -7.98 -3.71 10.74
CA LYS A 68 -6.90 -4.66 10.44
C LYS A 68 -5.54 -4.01 10.59
N THR A 69 -4.58 -4.76 11.13
CA THR A 69 -3.17 -4.32 11.15
C THR A 69 -2.53 -4.46 9.78
N VAL A 70 -1.42 -3.76 9.53
CA VAL A 70 -0.63 -3.92 8.30
C VAL A 70 -0.18 -5.38 8.10
N GLU A 71 0.17 -6.11 9.16
CA GLU A 71 0.49 -7.54 9.09
C GLU A 71 -0.71 -8.39 8.62
N GLN A 72 -1.91 -8.11 9.14
CA GLN A 72 -3.12 -8.81 8.72
C GLN A 72 -3.51 -8.48 7.28
N ILE A 73 -3.26 -7.25 6.83
CA ILE A 73 -3.43 -6.86 5.42
C ILE A 73 -2.45 -7.64 4.53
N ALA A 74 -1.16 -7.72 4.90
CA ALA A 74 -0.17 -8.49 4.16
C ALA A 74 -0.54 -9.98 4.05
N ASP A 75 -0.94 -10.59 5.16
CA ASP A 75 -1.41 -11.98 5.22
C ASP A 75 -2.67 -12.21 4.37
N HIS A 76 -3.60 -11.25 4.36
CA HIS A 76 -4.79 -11.30 3.52
C HIS A 76 -4.45 -11.30 2.03
N ILE A 77 -3.62 -10.36 1.58
CA ILE A 77 -3.19 -10.26 0.18
C ILE A 77 -2.43 -11.53 -0.25
N SER A 78 -1.51 -12.01 0.60
CA SER A 78 -0.74 -13.25 0.36
C SER A 78 -1.65 -14.45 0.12
N LYS A 79 -2.70 -14.61 0.95
CA LYS A 79 -3.67 -15.71 0.81
C LYS A 79 -4.58 -15.56 -0.40
N GLU A 80 -5.00 -14.35 -0.71
CA GLU A 80 -5.89 -14.09 -1.84
C GLU A 80 -5.18 -14.37 -3.18
N VAL A 81 -3.93 -13.94 -3.30
CA VAL A 81 -3.12 -14.06 -4.53
C VAL A 81 -2.31 -15.37 -4.58
N GLN A 82 -2.25 -16.12 -3.48
CA GLN A 82 -1.50 -17.38 -3.33
C GLN A 82 0.02 -17.22 -3.56
N VAL A 83 0.58 -16.18 -2.98
CA VAL A 83 2.03 -15.88 -3.00
C VAL A 83 2.58 -15.81 -1.59
N GLU A 84 3.88 -15.97 -1.42
CA GLU A 84 4.53 -15.86 -0.11
C GLU A 84 4.39 -14.44 0.45
N ILE A 85 4.20 -14.32 1.77
CA ILE A 85 4.03 -13.02 2.42
C ILE A 85 5.23 -12.09 2.21
N SER A 86 6.45 -12.65 2.06
CA SER A 86 7.65 -11.89 1.75
C SER A 86 7.60 -11.17 0.41
N GLU A 87 6.85 -11.71 -0.56
CA GLU A 87 6.65 -11.09 -1.88
C GLU A 87 5.60 -9.96 -1.83
N VAL A 88 4.76 -9.94 -0.79
CA VAL A 88 3.71 -8.93 -0.58
C VAL A 88 4.20 -7.71 0.19
N ILE A 89 5.12 -7.92 1.15
CA ILE A 89 5.56 -6.88 2.08
C ILE A 89 6.06 -5.64 1.35
N GLU A 90 6.93 -5.81 0.36
CA GLU A 90 7.53 -4.70 -0.36
C GLU A 90 6.49 -3.85 -1.12
N PRO A 91 5.68 -4.41 -2.04
CA PRO A 91 4.66 -3.64 -2.74
C PRO A 91 3.62 -3.04 -1.81
N LEU A 92 3.25 -3.72 -0.71
CA LEU A 92 2.31 -3.20 0.28
C LEU A 92 2.85 -1.95 0.98
N VAL A 93 4.09 -2.01 1.50
CA VAL A 93 4.70 -0.88 2.20
C VAL A 93 4.88 0.32 1.27
N ILE A 94 5.32 0.09 0.03
CA ILE A 94 5.47 1.17 -0.96
C ILE A 94 4.11 1.85 -1.21
N ALA A 95 3.05 1.07 -1.44
CA ALA A 95 1.71 1.63 -1.66
C ALA A 95 1.22 2.41 -0.44
N LEU A 96 1.41 1.86 0.76
CA LEU A 96 1.03 2.50 2.02
C LEU A 96 1.77 3.83 2.25
N ASP A 97 3.09 3.87 2.07
CA ASP A 97 3.87 5.09 2.24
C ASP A 97 3.45 6.15 1.19
N GLN A 98 3.19 5.76 -0.06
CA GLN A 98 2.67 6.66 -1.10
C GLN A 98 1.31 7.23 -0.73
N LEU A 99 0.37 6.39 -0.29
CA LEU A 99 -0.98 6.80 0.12
C LEU A 99 -0.94 7.73 1.35
N THR A 100 -0.05 7.45 2.32
CA THR A 100 0.12 8.30 3.49
C THR A 100 0.73 9.66 3.14
N ASN A 101 1.68 9.72 2.20
CA ASN A 101 2.28 10.99 1.75
C ASN A 101 1.25 11.97 1.19
N VAL A 102 0.14 11.46 0.62
CA VAL A 102 -0.96 12.27 0.08
C VAL A 102 -2.20 12.29 0.99
N ASN A 103 -2.07 11.84 2.25
CA ASN A 103 -3.12 11.79 3.26
C ASN A 103 -4.33 10.90 2.92
N LEU A 104 -4.24 10.02 1.92
CA LEU A 104 -5.28 9.04 1.60
C LEU A 104 -5.30 7.86 2.59
N VAL A 105 -4.24 7.65 3.36
CA VAL A 105 -4.20 6.69 4.48
C VAL A 105 -3.54 7.35 5.70
N LYS A 106 -4.11 7.11 6.88
CA LYS A 106 -3.57 7.53 8.17
C LYS A 106 -3.38 6.32 9.09
N TYR A 107 -2.43 6.43 10.02
CA TYR A 107 -2.18 5.46 11.10
C TYR A 107 -2.37 6.11 12.46
#